data_AF-A0A376FNK9-F1
#
_entry.id   AF-A0A376FNK9-F1
#
_cell.length_a   1.000
_cell.length_b   1.000
_cell.length_c   1.000
_cell.angle_alpha   90.00
_cell.angle_beta   90.00
_cell.angle_gamma   90.00
#
_symmetry.space_group_name_H-M   'P 1'
#
loop_
_entity.id
_entity.type
_entity.pdbx_description
1 polymer ?
#
loop_
_entity_poly.entity_id
_entity_poly.type
_entity_poly.pdbx_seq_one_letter_code
_entity_poly.pdbx_strand_id
1 'polypeptide(L)'
;MARKLKPLSRGERAVVRQLAYCLVLADIEQNAIVRAYEKHTGKPWNPDAPDTPMKRALRSSPACARLWKLLSKDIQSVREEIYAGLKTPGTEDGGRREP
;
A
#
# COMPACT_ATOMS: atom_id res chain seq x y z
N MET A 1 16.75 -22.17 -20.05
CA MET A 1 16.93 -20.73 -20.35
C MET A 1 15.76 -19.95 -19.76
N ALA A 2 16.00 -18.91 -18.96
CA ALA A 2 14.92 -18.10 -18.39
C ALA A 2 14.14 -17.41 -19.53
N ARG A 3 12.83 -17.65 -19.59
CA ARG A 3 11.96 -17.05 -20.60
C ARG A 3 11.94 -15.54 -20.38
N LYS A 4 12.44 -14.75 -21.35
CA LYS A 4 12.39 -13.28 -21.28
C LYS A 4 10.93 -12.84 -21.16
N LEU A 5 10.62 -12.11 -20.09
CA LEU A 5 9.31 -11.51 -19.89
C LEU A 5 9.07 -10.43 -20.95
N LYS A 6 7.82 -10.31 -21.41
CA LYS A 6 7.42 -9.21 -22.28
C LYS A 6 7.53 -7.89 -21.50
N PRO A 7 8.04 -6.81 -22.11
CA PRO A 7 7.99 -5.49 -21.49
C PRO A 7 6.55 -5.09 -21.18
N LEU A 8 6.36 -4.31 -20.11
CA LEU A 8 5.08 -3.70 -19.82
C LEU A 8 4.62 -2.81 -20.99
N SER A 9 3.34 -2.90 -21.33
CA SER A 9 2.66 -1.99 -22.23
C SER A 9 2.70 -0.55 -21.70
N ARG A 10 2.32 0.41 -22.57
CA ARG A 10 2.17 1.81 -22.15
C ARG A 10 1.10 1.97 -21.08
N GLY A 11 0.00 1.22 -21.18
CA GLY A 11 -1.11 1.25 -20.23
C GLY A 11 -0.68 0.77 -18.84
N GLU A 12 0.00 -0.39 -18.78
CA GLU A 12 0.51 -0.94 -17.51
C GLU A 12 1.49 0.03 -16.84
N ARG A 13 2.41 0.64 -17.61
CA ARG A 13 3.33 1.66 -17.08
C ARG A 13 2.62 2.90 -16.55
N ALA A 14 1.54 3.33 -17.21
CA ALA A 14 0.74 4.45 -16.73
C ALA A 14 0.04 4.12 -15.39
N VAL A 15 -0.51 2.92 -15.26
CA VAL A 15 -1.12 2.43 -14.00
C VAL A 15 -0.06 2.38 -12.89
N VAL A 16 1.12 1.82 -13.16
CA VAL A 16 2.23 1.79 -12.19
C VAL A 16 2.62 3.20 -11.76
N ARG A 17 2.69 4.15 -12.69
CA ARG A 17 3.00 5.55 -12.36
C ARG A 17 1.95 6.20 -11.47
N GLN A 18 0.66 5.92 -11.70
CA GLN A 18 -0.44 6.42 -10.88
C GLN A 18 -0.43 5.80 -9.48
N LEU A 19 -0.19 4.50 -9.36
CA LEU A 19 -0.03 3.82 -8.07
C LEU A 19 1.15 4.40 -7.28
N ALA A 20 2.29 4.59 -7.95
CA ALA A 20 3.47 5.21 -7.34
C ALA A 20 3.19 6.63 -6.85
N TYR A 21 2.45 7.44 -7.63
CA TYR A 21 2.03 8.77 -7.19
C TYR A 21 1.22 8.72 -5.89
N CYS A 22 0.21 7.84 -5.81
CA CYS A 22 -0.62 7.70 -4.62
C CYS A 22 0.20 7.28 -3.38
N LEU A 23 1.12 6.32 -3.55
CA LEU A 23 1.99 5.86 -2.47
C LEU A 23 2.92 6.96 -1.97
N VAL A 24 3.60 7.67 -2.88
CA VAL A 24 4.49 8.77 -2.54
C VAL A 24 3.72 9.91 -1.87
N LEU A 25 2.51 10.23 -2.34
CA LEU A 25 1.70 11.27 -1.71
C LEU A 25 1.27 10.89 -0.30
N ALA A 26 0.83 9.65 -0.08
CA ALA A 26 0.47 9.16 1.25
C ALA A 26 1.68 9.18 2.21
N ASP A 27 2.85 8.81 1.73
CA ASP A 27 4.11 8.87 2.49
C ASP A 27 4.48 10.31 2.86
N ILE A 28 4.50 11.23 1.89
CA ILE A 28 4.78 12.66 2.13
C ILE A 28 3.77 13.26 3.10
N GLU A 29 2.48 12.93 2.94
CA GLU A 29 1.44 13.43 3.84
C GLU A 29 1.72 13.00 5.28
N GLN A 30 1.93 11.71 5.52
CA GLN A 30 2.14 11.17 6.86
C GLN A 30 3.49 11.57 7.48
N ASN A 31 4.56 11.58 6.69
CA ASN A 31 5.92 11.72 7.21
C ASN A 31 6.45 13.15 7.15
N ALA A 32 5.94 14.01 6.27
CA ALA A 32 6.38 15.40 6.16
C ALA A 32 5.27 16.39 6.56
N ILE A 33 4.08 16.28 5.97
CA ILE A 33 3.02 17.30 6.14
C ILE A 33 2.44 17.25 7.55
N VAL A 34 2.03 16.07 8.02
CA VAL A 34 1.50 15.88 9.38
C VAL A 34 2.50 16.41 10.41
N ARG A 35 3.75 15.96 10.33
CA ARG A 35 4.80 16.37 11.27
C ARG A 35 5.06 17.88 11.25
N ALA A 36 5.13 18.48 10.07
CA ALA A 36 5.31 19.92 9.94
C ALA A 36 4.12 20.68 10.52
N TYR A 37 2.90 20.27 10.20
CA TYR A 37 1.68 20.88 10.73
C TYR A 37 1.64 20.86 12.26
N GLU A 38 1.87 19.69 12.87
CA GLU A 38 1.83 19.54 14.32
C GLU A 38 2.94 20.35 15.00
N LYS A 39 4.14 20.36 14.43
CA LYS A 39 5.27 21.16 14.93
C LYS A 39 5.00 22.66 14.86
N HIS A 40 4.41 23.15 13.76
CA HIS A 40 4.19 24.58 13.55
C HIS A 40 2.97 25.12 14.28
N THR A 41 1.92 24.30 14.44
CA THR A 41 0.65 24.73 15.01
C THR A 41 0.46 24.32 16.47
N GLY A 42 1.21 23.32 16.95
CA GLY A 42 1.01 22.69 18.26
C GLY A 42 -0.31 21.91 18.37
N LYS A 43 -1.05 21.76 17.26
CA LYS A 43 -2.34 21.08 17.21
C LYS A 43 -2.19 19.71 16.56
N PRO A 44 -2.91 18.68 17.03
CA PRO A 44 -2.90 17.38 16.39
C PRO A 44 -3.46 17.49 14.96
N TRP A 45 -2.89 16.73 14.04
CA TRP A 45 -3.42 16.61 12.69
C TRP A 45 -4.76 15.85 12.70
N ASN A 46 -5.75 16.35 11.95
CA ASN A 46 -7.02 15.64 11.76
C ASN A 46 -7.00 14.86 10.44
N PRO A 47 -6.81 13.52 10.45
CA PRO A 47 -6.83 12.71 9.23
C PRO A 47 -8.20 12.65 8.58
N ASP A 48 -9.28 12.91 9.33
CA ASP A 48 -10.65 12.89 8.86
C ASP A 48 -11.09 14.18 8.19
N ALA A 49 -10.26 15.23 8.24
CA ALA A 49 -10.52 16.47 7.53
C ALA A 49 -10.84 16.19 6.05
N PRO A 50 -11.88 16.83 5.46
CA PRO A 50 -12.30 16.55 4.10
C PRO A 50 -11.27 16.99 3.05
N ASP A 51 -10.28 17.80 3.46
CA ASP A 51 -9.34 18.46 2.59
C ASP A 51 -7.88 18.14 2.94
N THR A 52 -7.60 16.90 3.36
CA THR A 52 -6.21 16.44 3.40
C THR A 52 -5.63 16.38 1.98
N PRO A 53 -4.33 16.65 1.78
CA PRO A 53 -3.65 16.46 0.50
C PRO A 53 -4.05 15.20 -0.28
N MET A 54 -4.08 14.03 0.38
CA MET A 54 -4.46 12.78 -0.27
C MET A 54 -5.94 12.78 -0.69
N LYS A 55 -6.86 13.22 0.18
CA LYS A 55 -8.29 13.30 -0.16
C LYS A 55 -8.54 14.25 -1.33
N ARG A 56 -7.85 15.40 -1.39
CA ARG A 56 -7.90 16.31 -2.54
C ARG A 56 -7.45 15.64 -3.84
N ALA A 57 -6.31 14.97 -3.81
CA ALA A 57 -5.76 14.30 -4.99
C ALA A 57 -6.71 13.22 -5.52
N LEU A 58 -7.25 12.36 -4.63
CA LEU A 58 -8.20 11.33 -5.02
C LEU A 58 -9.51 11.92 -5.56
N ARG A 59 -10.01 13.01 -4.96
CA ARG A 59 -11.22 13.72 -5.46
C ARG A 59 -11.00 14.31 -6.86
N SER A 60 -9.80 14.82 -7.15
CA SER A 60 -9.46 15.39 -8.46
C SER A 60 -9.22 14.35 -9.56
N SER A 61 -8.97 13.08 -9.22
CA SER A 61 -8.64 12.02 -10.17
C SER A 61 -9.40 10.73 -9.86
N PRO A 62 -10.54 10.48 -10.54
CA PRO A 62 -11.30 9.24 -10.38
C PRO A 62 -10.48 7.98 -10.71
N ALA A 63 -9.52 8.07 -11.63
CA ALA A 63 -8.61 6.98 -11.95
C ALA A 63 -7.70 6.64 -10.74
N CYS A 64 -7.07 7.65 -10.13
CA CYS A 64 -6.26 7.46 -8.93
C CYS A 64 -7.11 6.96 -7.76
N ALA A 65 -8.33 7.46 -7.59
CA ALA A 65 -9.26 6.98 -6.56
C ALA A 65 -9.58 5.49 -6.70
N ARG A 66 -9.88 5.03 -7.93
CA ARG A 66 -10.15 3.61 -8.20
C ARG A 66 -8.93 2.73 -7.94
N LEU A 67 -7.76 3.14 -8.43
CA LEU A 67 -6.51 2.41 -8.25
C LEU A 67 -6.08 2.37 -6.78
N TRP A 68 -6.19 3.49 -6.06
CA TRP A 68 -5.88 3.55 -4.63
C TRP A 68 -6.79 2.62 -3.83
N LYS A 69 -8.10 2.63 -4.10
CA LYS A 69 -9.05 1.73 -3.43
C LYS A 69 -8.71 0.26 -3.66
N LEU A 70 -8.33 -0.12 -4.87
CA LEU A 70 -7.92 -1.49 -5.17
C LEU A 70 -6.62 -1.83 -4.43
N LEU A 71 -5.60 -0.98 -4.57
CA LEU A 71 -4.31 -1.16 -3.91
C LEU A 71 -4.43 -1.27 -2.39
N SER A 72 -5.25 -0.44 -1.74
CA SER A 72 -5.44 -0.50 -0.28
C SER A 72 -6.02 -1.84 0.16
N LYS A 73 -6.94 -2.42 -0.62
CA LYS A 73 -7.47 -3.76 -0.35
C LYS A 73 -6.38 -4.83 -0.49
N ASP A 74 -5.61 -4.77 -1.57
CA ASP A 74 -4.55 -5.74 -1.82
C ASP A 74 -3.44 -5.63 -0.78
N ILE A 75 -3.07 -4.41 -0.37
CA ILE A 75 -2.13 -4.18 0.75
C ILE A 75 -2.63 -4.85 2.02
N GLN A 76 -3.93 -4.73 2.35
CA GLN A 76 -4.47 -5.39 3.53
C GLN A 76 -4.44 -6.91 3.38
N SER A 77 -4.87 -7.46 2.23
CA SER A 77 -4.83 -8.91 1.97
C SER A 77 -3.41 -9.46 2.13
N VAL A 78 -2.43 -8.82 1.48
CA VAL A 78 -1.02 -9.22 1.53
C VAL A 78 -0.48 -9.15 2.95
N ARG A 79 -0.87 -8.14 3.75
CA ARG A 79 -0.48 -8.07 5.17
C ARG A 79 -1.02 -9.25 5.97
N GLU A 80 -2.31 -9.58 5.80
CA GLU A 80 -2.91 -10.72 6.48
C GLU A 80 -2.27 -12.04 6.05
N GLU A 81 -1.98 -12.23 4.77
CA GLU A 81 -1.29 -13.40 4.24
C GLU A 81 0.11 -13.56 4.86
N ILE A 82 0.88 -12.46 4.92
CA ILE A 82 2.19 -12.45 5.57
C ILE A 82 2.06 -12.79 7.06
N TYR A 83 1.13 -12.17 7.77
CA TYR A 83 0.93 -12.44 9.20
C TYR A 83 0.46 -13.87 9.48
N ALA A 84 -0.40 -14.44 8.63
CA ALA A 84 -0.81 -15.83 8.73
C ALA A 84 0.38 -16.77 8.56
N GLY A 85 1.24 -16.53 7.56
CA GLY A 85 2.47 -17.29 7.35
C GLY A 85 3.50 -17.17 8.49
N LEU A 86 3.50 -16.05 9.21
CA LEU A 86 4.34 -15.87 10.41
C LEU A 86 3.76 -16.56 11.66
N LYS A 87 2.45 -16.85 11.68
CA LYS A 87 1.75 -17.51 12.81
C LYS A 87 1.79 -19.04 12.75
N THR A 88 2.40 -19.65 11.74
CA THR A 88 2.65 -21.10 11.69
C THR A 88 4.06 -21.43 12.20
N PRO A 89 4.27 -21.68 13.50
CA PRO A 89 5.42 -22.45 13.97
C PRO A 89 5.17 -23.93 13.69
N GLY A 90 5.99 -24.54 12.83
CA GLY A 90 6.25 -25.99 12.74
C GLY A 90 5.04 -26.92 12.72
N THR A 91 4.50 -27.19 11.54
CA THR A 91 3.82 -28.47 11.28
C THR A 91 4.78 -29.38 10.50
N GLU A 92 5.31 -30.35 11.24
CA GLU A 92 5.78 -31.68 10.79
C GLU A 92 7.11 -31.77 10.05
N ASP A 93 8.14 -32.25 10.76
CA ASP A 93 9.01 -33.29 10.22
C ASP A 93 9.17 -34.41 11.26
N GLY A 94 9.01 -35.67 10.83
CA GLY A 94 9.44 -36.83 11.61
C GLY A 94 8.39 -37.81 12.16
N GLY A 95 7.31 -38.09 11.44
CA GLY A 95 6.59 -39.36 11.66
C GLY A 95 7.36 -40.54 11.07
N ARG A 96 7.90 -41.46 11.89
CA ARG A 96 8.21 -42.84 11.44
C ARG A 96 7.95 -43.89 12.53
N ARG A 97 6.76 -44.48 12.39
CA ARG A 97 6.21 -45.80 12.76
C ARG A 97 7.03 -46.72 13.68
N GLU A 98 6.32 -47.11 14.74
CA GLU A 98 6.49 -48.30 15.57
C GLU A 98 6.50 -49.61 14.75
N PRO A 99 7.19 -50.65 15.23
CA PRO A 99 6.70 -52.02 15.17
C PRO A 99 6.00 -52.45 16.46
#